data_AF-A0A935E402-F1
#
_entry.id   AF-A0A935E402-F1
#
_cell.length_a   1.000
_cell.length_b   1.000
_cell.length_c   1.000
_cell.angle_alpha   90.00
_cell.angle_beta   90.00
_cell.angle_gamma   90.00
#
_symmetry.space_group_name_H-M   'P 1'
#
loop_
_entity.id
_entity.type
_entity.pdbx_description
1 polymer ?
#
loop_
_entity_poly.entity_id
_entity_poly.type
_entity_poly.pdbx_seq_one_letter_code
_entity_poly.pdbx_strand_id
1 'polypeptide(L)'
;MPITLVPLLHEMYERPVFAEDEIEKFKKLNIQKLKEELTKNEVITYRLITEEIFGKSHAYGYNSTESDYNAINQSIIKEHFENYYGSDNRFVFISGKITDTMLKQLEAFLDQKPSLLKRMIMFQQKIIPKENRYKSPHKTSIKVQ
;
A
#
# COMPACT_ATOMS: atom_id res chain seq x y z
N MET A 1 -23.95 5.14 24.38
CA MET A 1 -24.56 4.80 23.07
C MET A 1 -23.96 3.50 22.59
N PRO A 2 -24.73 2.54 22.06
CA PRO A 2 -24.16 1.32 21.48
C PRO A 2 -23.26 1.71 20.31
N ILE A 3 -22.00 1.29 20.33
CA ILE A 3 -21.05 1.51 19.23
C ILE A 3 -21.56 0.72 18.03
N THR A 4 -21.94 1.45 16.97
CA THR A 4 -22.23 0.87 15.68
C THR A 4 -20.95 0.86 14.84
N LEU A 5 -20.79 -0.13 13.97
CA LEU A 5 -19.55 -0.37 13.22
C LEU A 5 -19.14 0.82 12.35
N VAL A 6 -20.11 1.48 11.71
CA VAL A 6 -19.86 2.57 10.75
C VAL A 6 -19.21 3.79 11.42
N PRO A 7 -19.75 4.34 12.54
CA PRO A 7 -19.07 5.41 13.28
C PRO A 7 -17.67 5.05 13.79
N LEU A 8 -17.43 3.81 14.19
CA LEU A 8 -16.10 3.38 14.64
C LEU A 8 -15.10 3.39 13.48
N LEU A 9 -15.49 2.86 12.31
CA LEU A 9 -14.64 2.90 11.11
C LEU A 9 -14.35 4.35 10.68
N HIS A 10 -15.34 5.24 10.80
CA HIS A 10 -15.15 6.67 10.54
C HIS A 10 -14.10 7.28 11.46
N GLU A 11 -14.19 7.03 12.77
CA GLU A 11 -13.19 7.54 13.71
C GLU A 11 -11.79 6.98 13.45
N MET A 12 -11.68 5.68 13.15
CA MET A 12 -10.40 5.05 12.82
C MET A 12 -9.77 5.65 11.55
N TYR A 13 -10.60 5.98 10.55
CA TYR A 13 -10.13 6.59 9.31
C TYR A 13 -9.75 8.05 9.51
N GLU A 14 -10.58 8.87 10.16
CA GLU A 14 -10.33 10.31 10.29
C GLU A 14 -9.24 10.65 11.31
N ARG A 15 -9.13 9.88 12.40
CA ARG A 15 -8.26 10.23 13.54
C ARG A 15 -7.44 9.03 14.04
N PRO A 16 -6.58 8.45 13.21
CA PRO A 16 -5.67 7.40 13.66
C PRO A 16 -4.67 7.92 14.69
N VAL A 17 -4.50 7.17 15.80
CA VAL A 17 -3.64 7.56 16.93
C VAL A 17 -2.15 7.32 16.64
N PHE A 18 -1.82 6.31 15.84
CA PHE A 18 -0.45 5.89 15.52
C PHE A 18 0.47 5.79 16.75
N ALA A 19 0.03 5.08 17.80
CA ALA A 19 0.79 4.97 19.06
C ALA A 19 2.18 4.33 18.86
N GLU A 20 3.21 4.88 19.53
CA GLU A 20 4.61 4.48 19.31
C GLU A 20 4.88 3.02 19.71
N ASP A 21 4.24 2.53 20.78
CA ASP A 21 4.40 1.15 21.23
C ASP A 21 3.83 0.14 20.22
N GLU A 22 2.73 0.50 19.55
CA GLU A 22 2.15 -0.29 18.45
C GLU A 22 3.03 -0.25 17.20
N ILE A 23 3.66 0.89 16.89
CA ILE A 23 4.63 0.98 15.79
C ILE A 23 5.82 0.06 16.06
N GLU A 24 6.35 0.04 17.27
CA GLU A 24 7.46 -0.86 17.64
C GLU A 24 7.08 -2.33 17.58
N LYS A 25 5.86 -2.70 18.01
CA LYS A 25 5.33 -4.05 17.81
C LYS A 25 5.21 -4.39 16.33
N PHE A 26 4.66 -3.47 15.52
CA PHE A 26 4.54 -3.63 14.08
C PHE A 26 5.89 -3.89 13.41
N LYS A 27 6.93 -3.12 13.73
CA LYS A 27 8.28 -3.32 13.19
C LYS A 27 8.80 -4.73 13.48
N LYS A 28 8.74 -5.16 14.74
CA LYS A 28 9.23 -6.48 15.17
C LYS A 28 8.51 -7.61 14.43
N LEU A 29 7.19 -7.55 14.37
CA LEU A 29 6.36 -8.57 13.71
C LEU A 29 6.66 -8.62 12.20
N ASN A 30 6.78 -7.48 11.53
CA ASN A 30 7.01 -7.47 10.08
C ASN A 30 8.45 -7.83 9.70
N ILE A 31 9.44 -7.50 10.53
CA ILE A 31 10.82 -7.98 10.34
C ILE A 31 10.88 -9.51 10.46
N GLN A 32 10.14 -10.09 11.40
CA GLN A 32 10.04 -11.55 11.53
C GLN A 32 9.36 -12.18 10.31
N LYS A 33 8.21 -11.65 9.88
CA LYS A 33 7.53 -12.10 8.65
C LYS A 33 8.42 -11.97 7.42
N LEU A 34 9.17 -10.87 7.29
CA LEU A 34 10.12 -10.68 6.21
C LEU A 34 11.18 -11.79 6.21
N LYS A 35 11.74 -12.14 7.37
CA LYS A 35 12.73 -13.22 7.50
C LYS A 35 12.13 -14.56 7.06
N GLU A 36 10.89 -14.86 7.46
CA GLU A 36 10.18 -16.06 7.02
C GLU A 36 9.93 -16.07 5.50
N GLU A 37 9.48 -14.96 4.93
CA GLU A 37 9.26 -14.83 3.48
C GLU A 37 10.55 -15.00 2.69
N LEU A 38 11.66 -14.46 3.18
CA LEU A 38 12.98 -14.60 2.55
C LEU A 38 13.54 -16.02 2.62
N THR A 39 12.89 -16.96 3.31
CA THR A 39 13.23 -18.39 3.19
C THR A 39 12.58 -19.06 1.98
N LYS A 40 11.54 -18.44 1.40
CA LYS A 40 10.76 -19.00 0.30
C LYS A 40 11.39 -18.62 -1.03
N ASN A 41 11.75 -19.62 -1.83
CA ASN A 41 12.40 -19.40 -3.12
C ASN A 41 11.54 -18.57 -4.09
N GLU A 42 10.21 -18.74 -4.05
CA GLU A 42 9.27 -17.96 -4.87
C GLU A 42 9.39 -16.45 -4.60
N VAL A 43 9.56 -16.05 -3.32
CA VAL A 43 9.70 -14.65 -2.93
C VAL A 43 11.02 -14.11 -3.42
N ILE A 44 12.13 -14.81 -3.16
CA ILE A 44 13.46 -14.40 -3.62
C ILE A 44 13.47 -14.24 -5.14
N THR A 45 12.94 -15.23 -5.86
CA THR A 45 12.90 -15.23 -7.33
C THR A 45 12.08 -14.05 -7.85
N TYR A 46 10.89 -13.80 -7.30
CA TYR A 46 10.06 -12.66 -7.70
C TYR A 46 10.79 -11.33 -7.49
N ARG A 47 11.40 -11.13 -6.32
CA ARG A 47 12.16 -9.92 -5.98
C ARG A 47 13.32 -9.66 -6.96
N LEU A 48 14.07 -10.70 -7.32
CA LEU A 48 15.18 -10.60 -8.28
C LEU A 48 14.67 -10.28 -9.69
N ILE A 49 13.63 -10.97 -10.15
CA ILE A 49 13.09 -10.76 -11.50
C ILE A 49 12.55 -9.34 -11.65
N THR A 50 11.76 -8.85 -10.70
CA THR A 50 11.18 -7.50 -10.80
C THR A 50 12.26 -6.42 -10.70
N GLU A 51 13.28 -6.62 -9.86
CA GLU A 51 14.44 -5.75 -9.77
C GLU A 51 15.22 -5.69 -11.08
N GLU A 52 15.45 -6.81 -11.76
CA GLU A 52 16.12 -6.85 -13.06
C GLU A 52 15.29 -6.18 -14.18
N ILE A 53 13.96 -6.33 -14.15
CA ILE A 53 13.07 -5.76 -15.17
C ILE A 53 12.92 -4.24 -14.99
N PHE A 54 12.72 -3.76 -13.77
CA PHE A 54 12.34 -2.38 -13.50
C PHE A 54 13.45 -1.54 -12.85
N GLY A 55 14.45 -2.18 -12.24
CA GLY A 55 15.50 -1.54 -11.46
C GLY A 55 15.11 -1.35 -9.98
N LYS A 56 16.12 -1.36 -9.09
CA LYS A 56 15.99 -1.22 -7.63
C LYS A 56 15.23 0.01 -7.14
N SER A 57 15.26 1.10 -7.90
CA SER A 57 14.65 2.38 -7.52
C SER A 57 13.25 2.58 -8.08
N HIS A 58 12.77 1.69 -8.94
CA HIS A 58 11.46 1.80 -9.55
C HIS A 58 10.37 1.26 -8.61
N ALA A 59 9.17 1.84 -8.65
CA ALA A 59 8.05 1.44 -7.78
C ALA A 59 7.67 -0.06 -7.88
N TYR A 60 7.97 -0.71 -9.00
CA TYR A 60 7.75 -2.14 -9.19
C TYR A 60 8.99 -3.02 -8.97
N GLY A 61 10.18 -2.43 -8.80
CA GLY A 61 11.44 -3.14 -8.62
C GLY A 61 12.10 -2.94 -7.27
N TYR A 62 11.61 -2.01 -6.44
CA TYR A 62 12.09 -1.84 -5.07
C TYR A 62 11.57 -2.98 -4.18
N ASN A 63 12.39 -3.38 -3.22
CA ASN A 63 12.09 -4.44 -2.28
C ASN A 63 12.33 -3.95 -0.85
N SER A 64 11.38 -4.19 0.06
CA SER A 64 11.53 -3.81 1.47
C SER A 64 12.59 -4.66 2.16
N THR A 65 13.39 -4.00 2.99
CA THR A 65 14.47 -4.57 3.80
C THR A 65 14.23 -4.38 5.29
N GLU A 66 14.98 -5.09 6.13
CA GLU A 66 14.96 -4.91 7.58
C GLU A 66 15.31 -3.46 7.99
N SER A 67 16.22 -2.80 7.25
CA SER A 67 16.56 -1.39 7.48
C SER A 67 15.37 -0.47 7.22
N ASP A 68 14.57 -0.74 6.18
CA ASP A 68 13.40 0.08 5.86
C ASP A 68 12.37 0.02 6.98
N TYR A 69 12.13 -1.16 7.57
CA TYR A 69 11.24 -1.32 8.72
C TYR A 69 11.77 -0.58 9.95
N ASN A 70 13.07 -0.68 10.24
CA ASN A 70 13.67 0.01 11.39
C ASN A 70 13.60 1.54 11.25
N ALA A 71 13.63 2.06 10.02
CA ALA A 71 13.54 3.49 9.74
C ALA A 71 12.13 4.08 9.91
N ILE A 72 11.08 3.25 9.99
CA ILE A 72 9.71 3.72 10.22
C ILE A 72 9.63 4.47 11.54
N ASN A 73 8.94 5.61 11.58
CA ASN A 73 8.63 6.32 12.81
C ASN A 73 7.26 7.01 12.69
N GLN A 74 6.73 7.49 13.80
CA GLN A 74 5.40 8.10 13.83
C GLN A 74 5.27 9.30 12.89
N SER A 75 6.31 10.14 12.73
CA SER A 75 6.23 11.32 11.86
C SER A 75 6.11 10.95 10.38
N ILE A 76 6.88 9.96 9.92
CA ILE A 76 6.77 9.44 8.53
C ILE A 76 5.38 8.86 8.27
N ILE A 77 4.81 8.13 9.24
CA ILE A 77 3.47 7.56 9.09
C ILE A 77 2.42 8.66 9.00
N LYS A 78 2.48 9.68 9.87
CA LYS A 78 1.56 10.82 9.84
C LYS A 78 1.67 11.59 8.52
N GLU A 79 2.88 11.88 8.07
CA GLU A 79 3.11 12.53 6.78
C GLU A 79 2.56 11.70 5.61
N HIS A 80 2.79 10.38 5.62
CA HIS A 80 2.23 9.50 4.60
C HIS A 80 0.69 9.49 4.66
N PHE A 81 0.11 9.39 5.85
CA PHE A 81 -1.33 9.40 6.02
C PHE A 81 -1.95 10.70 5.48
N GLU A 82 -1.40 11.87 5.83
CA GLU A 82 -1.86 13.16 5.35
C GLU A 82 -1.73 13.33 3.82
N ASN A 83 -0.67 12.78 3.22
CA ASN A 83 -0.42 12.93 1.78
C ASN A 83 -1.23 11.97 0.90
N TYR A 84 -1.57 10.78 1.39
CA TYR A 84 -2.13 9.70 0.56
C TYR A 84 -3.55 9.26 0.94
N TYR A 85 -4.02 9.52 2.16
CA TYR A 85 -5.33 9.06 2.65
C TYR A 85 -6.40 10.17 2.65
N GLY A 86 -6.42 11.02 1.62
CA GLY A 86 -7.44 12.06 1.43
C GLY A 86 -8.75 11.57 0.79
N SER A 87 -9.80 12.41 0.82
CA SER A 87 -11.15 12.04 0.35
C SER A 87 -11.29 11.82 -1.15
N ASP A 88 -10.37 12.35 -1.95
CA ASP A 88 -10.48 12.42 -3.41
C ASP A 88 -10.35 11.05 -4.09
N ASN A 89 -9.95 10.00 -3.35
CA ASN A 89 -9.81 8.64 -3.88
C ASN A 89 -10.36 7.57 -2.91
N ARG A 90 -11.56 7.81 -2.35
CA ARG A 90 -12.23 6.85 -1.47
C ARG A 90 -13.21 5.98 -2.26
N PHE A 91 -13.11 4.66 -2.07
CA PHE A 91 -14.08 3.70 -2.57
C PHE A 91 -14.42 2.72 -1.45
N VAL A 92 -15.71 2.47 -1.22
CA VAL A 92 -16.18 1.53 -0.17
C VAL A 92 -16.97 0.41 -0.83
N PHE A 93 -16.56 -0.82 -0.59
CA PHE A 93 -17.31 -2.02 -0.94
C PHE A 93 -18.04 -2.54 0.29
N ILE A 94 -19.35 -2.79 0.18
CA ILE A 94 -20.19 -3.32 1.26
C ILE A 94 -21.00 -4.47 0.68
N SER A 95 -21.07 -5.59 1.41
CA SER A 95 -21.83 -6.77 1.00
C SER A 95 -22.52 -7.42 2.21
N GLY A 96 -23.60 -8.15 1.97
CA GLY A 96 -24.34 -8.89 3.01
C GLY A 96 -25.65 -8.19 3.39
N LYS A 97 -26.07 -8.33 4.66
CA LYS A 97 -27.31 -7.73 5.16
C LYS A 97 -27.09 -6.25 5.49
N ILE A 98 -27.24 -5.41 4.47
CA ILE A 98 -27.08 -3.97 4.56
C ILE A 98 -28.45 -3.36 4.85
N THR A 99 -28.50 -2.41 5.79
CA THR A 99 -29.72 -1.65 6.11
C THR A 99 -29.62 -0.23 5.56
N ASP A 100 -30.76 0.39 5.28
CA ASP A 100 -30.81 1.79 4.80
C ASP A 100 -30.15 2.76 5.78
N THR A 101 -30.25 2.47 7.09
CA THR A 101 -29.57 3.25 8.12
C THR A 101 -28.05 3.22 7.95
N MET A 102 -27.48 2.05 7.66
CA MET A 102 -26.03 1.90 7.43
C MET A 102 -25.58 2.61 6.15
N LEU A 103 -26.38 2.52 5.07
CA LEU A 103 -26.10 3.22 3.82
C LEU A 103 -26.07 4.73 4.04
N LYS A 104 -27.10 5.29 4.69
CA LYS A 104 -27.15 6.72 5.02
C LYS A 104 -25.98 7.18 5.87
N GLN A 105 -25.53 6.37 6.83
CA GLN A 105 -24.36 6.67 7.65
C GLN A 105 -23.07 6.69 6.82
N LEU A 106 -22.93 5.78 5.84
CA LEU A 106 -21.76 5.69 4.97
C LEU A 106 -21.75 6.80 3.92
N GLU A 107 -22.89 7.15 3.34
CA GLU A 107 -23.04 8.33 2.46
C GLU A 107 -22.65 9.61 3.21
N ALA A 108 -23.17 9.79 4.43
CA ALA A 108 -22.85 10.95 5.26
C ALA A 108 -21.37 11.01 5.69
N PHE A 109 -20.67 9.88 5.78
CA PHE A 109 -19.21 9.85 5.93
C PHE A 109 -18.58 10.36 4.64
N LEU A 110 -18.87 9.72 3.51
CA LEU A 110 -18.16 9.94 2.26
C LEU A 110 -18.32 11.36 1.70
N ASP A 111 -19.43 12.02 2.01
CA ASP A 111 -19.70 13.42 1.62
C ASP A 111 -18.89 14.46 2.43
N GLN A 112 -18.27 14.07 3.55
CA GLN A 112 -17.42 14.98 4.32
C GLN A 112 -16.16 15.32 3.50
N LYS A 113 -15.96 16.62 3.27
CA LYS A 113 -14.84 17.19 2.50
C LYS A 113 -13.48 16.81 3.11
N PRO A 114 -12.43 16.67 2.28
CA PRO A 114 -11.10 16.36 2.78
C PRO A 114 -10.57 17.51 3.62
N SER A 115 -10.01 17.17 4.79
CA SER A 115 -9.13 18.04 5.56
C SER A 115 -7.66 17.95 5.09
N LEU A 116 -7.33 16.97 4.23
CA LEU A 116 -5.96 16.60 3.90
C LEU A 116 -5.49 17.22 2.56
N LEU A 117 -4.33 17.88 2.60
CA LEU A 117 -3.80 18.71 1.52
C LEU A 117 -3.34 17.87 0.31
N LYS A 118 -3.72 18.31 -0.90
CA LYS A 118 -3.19 17.79 -2.16
C LYS A 118 -1.69 18.05 -2.28
N ARG A 119 -0.88 16.99 -2.28
CA ARG A 119 0.36 16.97 -3.06
C ARG A 119 0.13 16.14 -4.32
N MET A 120 0.13 16.81 -5.46
CA MET A 120 0.15 16.15 -6.76
C MET A 120 1.51 15.48 -6.91
N ILE A 121 1.59 14.19 -6.62
CA ILE A 121 2.81 13.42 -6.87
C ILE A 121 2.86 13.19 -8.38
N MET A 122 3.72 13.95 -9.03
CA MET A 122 4.22 13.63 -10.36
C MET A 122 5.01 12.32 -10.21
N PHE A 123 4.36 11.18 -10.44
CA PHE A 123 5.08 9.96 -10.76
C PHE A 123 5.85 10.27 -12.06
N GLN A 124 7.12 10.62 -11.93
CA GLN A 124 8.06 10.66 -13.04
C GLN A 124 8.21 9.21 -13.51
N GLN A 125 7.29 8.75 -14.36
CA GLN A 125 7.52 7.56 -15.17
C GLN A 125 8.67 7.90 -16.10
N LYS A 126 9.91 7.63 -15.67
CA LYS A 126 10.99 7.41 -16.63
C LYS A 126 10.61 6.17 -17.41
N ILE A 127 10.05 6.38 -18.60
CA ILE A 127 9.81 5.33 -19.60
C ILE A 127 11.10 4.52 -19.68
N ILE A 128 11.02 3.21 -19.42
CA ILE A 128 12.16 2.30 -19.49
C ILE A 128 12.83 2.51 -20.85
N PRO A 129 14.11 2.93 -20.92
CA PRO A 129 14.82 3.09 -22.18
C PRO A 129 14.74 1.78 -22.97
N LYS A 130 14.42 1.85 -24.27
CA LYS A 130 14.21 0.66 -25.12
C LYS A 130 15.39 -0.33 -25.12
N GLU A 131 16.56 0.11 -24.68
CA GLU A 131 17.79 -0.68 -24.60
C GLU A 131 17.83 -1.69 -23.44
N ASN A 132 17.05 -1.50 -22.37
CA ASN A 132 17.01 -2.41 -21.21
C ASN A 132 15.94 -3.51 -21.31
N ARG A 133 15.37 -3.76 -22.50
CA ARG A 133 14.49 -4.92 -22.68
C ARG A 133 15.35 -6.20 -22.63
N TYR A 134 15.01 -7.11 -21.73
CA TYR A 134 15.56 -8.47 -21.70
C TYR A 134 15.54 -9.08 -23.11
N LYS A 135 16.71 -9.27 -23.71
CA LYS A 135 16.86 -9.96 -25.00
C LYS A 135 16.94 -11.45 -24.70
N SER A 136 15.82 -12.16 -24.83
CA SER A 136 15.81 -13.61 -24.66
C SER A 136 16.83 -14.26 -25.61
N PRO A 137 17.77 -15.09 -25.11
CA PRO A 137 18.70 -15.83 -25.95
C PRO A 137 18.01 -16.93 -26.78
N HIS A 138 16.76 -17.27 -26.45
CA HIS A 138 15.96 -18.24 -27.18
C HIS A 138 14.71 -17.57 -27.77
N LYS A 139 14.64 -17.54 -29.12
CA LYS A 139 13.40 -17.24 -29.84
C LYS A 139 12.44 -18.42 -29.65
N THR A 140 11.74 -18.47 -28.52
CA THR A 140 10.65 -19.43 -28.35
C THR A 140 9.49 -18.98 -29.23
N SER A 141 9.37 -19.63 -30.39
CA SER A 141 8.25 -19.46 -31.30
C SER A 141 7.08 -20.24 -30.71
N ILE A 142 6.21 -19.58 -29.95
CA ILE A 142 4.95 -20.18 -29.52
C ILE A 142 4.05 -20.24 -30.75
N LYS A 143 4.02 -21.39 -31.43
CA LYS A 143 2.94 -21.72 -32.36
C LYS A 143 1.73 -22.09 -31.50
N VAL A 144 0.77 -21.18 -31.43
CA VAL A 144 -0.56 -21.48 -30.90
C VAL A 144 -1.22 -22.41 -31.92
N GLN A 145 -1.71 -23.56 -31.44
CA GLN A 145 -2.47 -24.54 -32.21
C GLN A 145 -3.95 -24.22 -32.15
#